data_AF-A0AA96W1S3-F1
#
_entry.id   AF-A0AA96W1S3-F1
#
_cell.length_a   1.000
_cell.length_b   1.000
_cell.length_c   1.000
_cell.angle_alpha   90.00
_cell.angle_beta   90.00
_cell.angle_gamma   90.00
#
_symmetry.space_group_name_H-M   'P 1'
#
loop_
_entity.id
_entity.type
_entity.pdbx_description
1 polymer ?
#
loop_
_entity_poly.entity_id
_entity_poly.type
_entity_poly.pdbx_seq_one_letter_code
_entity_poly.pdbx_strand_id
1 'polypeptide(L)'
;MLFGASLGYVTLLDTLIRTAEKQSYPSVLPGQVLLAGHESDTFPPGEALLRTVEASGALDGLRRTEPRYLMDDDPDNPRMAGREGDDGSLLAADTPADVERLIGRRLDPTQISVLPNGGLLVWAHAPDAPTGPDAHTSLVVRQGDKVLGSTAELPEAAVEVSPAEWRTGSDGIMLRATANALDLPIQAHGPIMVTGVPDTEARALQQAVVDAGMDAGAVLIHVEPDDPVPPAALLATAVGLVLLALAAVLAATRSQTRILRRYLARLIAVGIPPSRARQVLLCQHGILVAVSTLLGLLIAVIPTVVLASQISGFVLSVPWWQMGVLAAATYTAALFAAVLSAHKLRVTEARGT
;
A
#
# COMPACT_ATOMS: atom_id res chain seq x y z
N MET A 1 -14.64 -24.44 7.44
CA MET A 1 -15.05 -23.04 7.74
C MET A 1 -13.95 -22.26 8.43
N LEU A 2 -13.42 -22.69 9.59
CA LEU A 2 -12.32 -22.00 10.29
C LEU A 2 -11.07 -21.72 9.42
N PHE A 3 -10.66 -22.67 8.56
CA PHE A 3 -9.51 -22.52 7.67
C PHE A 3 -9.61 -21.36 6.66
N GLY A 4 -10.79 -21.12 6.09
CA GLY A 4 -10.99 -20.07 5.10
C GLY A 4 -10.99 -18.67 5.70
N ALA A 5 -11.51 -18.53 6.93
CA ALA A 5 -11.53 -17.27 7.66
C ALA A 5 -10.11 -16.85 8.09
N SER A 6 -9.29 -17.79 8.58
CA SER A 6 -7.90 -17.52 8.95
C SER A 6 -7.00 -17.25 7.75
N LEU A 7 -7.19 -17.93 6.61
CA LEU A 7 -6.41 -17.65 5.40
C LEU A 7 -6.80 -16.29 4.81
N GLY A 8 -8.09 -15.97 4.76
CA GLY A 8 -8.59 -14.69 4.27
C GLY A 8 -8.10 -13.51 5.12
N TYR A 9 -8.12 -13.64 6.45
CA TYR A 9 -7.64 -12.56 7.34
C TYR A 9 -6.12 -12.34 7.23
N VAL A 10 -5.32 -13.40 7.09
CA VAL A 10 -3.86 -13.27 6.88
C VAL A 10 -3.55 -12.68 5.52
N THR A 11 -4.27 -13.07 4.48
CA THR A 11 -4.07 -12.52 3.13
C THR A 11 -4.47 -11.04 3.10
N LEU A 12 -5.56 -10.67 3.79
CA LEU A 12 -6.05 -9.30 3.84
C LEU A 12 -5.18 -8.40 4.74
N LEU A 13 -4.66 -8.92 5.85
CA LEU A 13 -3.70 -8.21 6.71
C LEU A 13 -2.32 -8.07 6.04
N ASP A 14 -1.80 -9.13 5.41
CA ASP A 14 -0.56 -9.08 4.61
C ASP A 14 -0.74 -8.15 3.40
N THR A 15 -1.93 -8.10 2.81
CA THR A 15 -2.25 -7.15 1.73
C THR A 15 -2.34 -5.72 2.24
N LEU A 16 -3.03 -5.44 3.35
CA LEU A 16 -3.13 -4.09 3.92
C LEU A 16 -1.78 -3.57 4.41
N ILE A 17 -1.00 -4.41 5.08
CA ILE A 17 0.33 -4.05 5.58
C ILE A 17 1.33 -3.92 4.44
N ARG A 18 1.32 -4.82 3.45
CA ARG A 18 2.12 -4.62 2.22
C ARG A 18 1.62 -3.47 1.38
N THR A 19 0.36 -3.04 1.48
CA THR A 19 -0.12 -1.83 0.77
C THR A 19 0.35 -0.58 1.50
N ALA A 20 0.41 -0.61 2.83
CA ALA A 20 1.00 0.44 3.66
C ALA A 20 2.53 0.52 3.53
N GLU A 21 3.23 -0.62 3.37
CA GLU A 21 4.69 -0.69 3.13
C GLU A 21 5.06 -0.60 1.63
N LYS A 22 4.16 -0.89 0.67
CA LYS A 22 4.39 -0.76 -0.80
C LYS A 22 4.34 0.68 -1.30
N GLN A 23 3.85 1.61 -0.49
CA GLN A 23 3.78 3.03 -0.86
C GLN A 23 4.98 3.81 -0.34
N SER A 24 6.15 3.18 -0.17
CA SER A 24 7.40 3.93 -0.15
C SER A 24 7.58 4.51 -1.55
N TYR A 25 7.10 5.73 -1.74
CA TYR A 25 7.39 6.52 -2.94
C TYR A 25 8.77 7.14 -2.77
N PRO A 26 9.49 7.47 -3.84
CA PRO A 26 10.69 8.28 -3.69
C PRO A 26 10.29 9.62 -3.07
N SER A 27 11.12 10.17 -2.17
CA SER A 27 10.77 11.42 -1.48
C SER A 27 10.51 12.57 -2.47
N VAL A 28 11.25 12.59 -3.58
CA VAL A 28 11.13 13.55 -4.69
C VAL A 28 11.29 12.86 -6.05
N LEU A 29 10.90 13.55 -7.14
CA LEU A 29 11.07 13.03 -8.50
C LEU A 29 12.56 13.09 -8.95
N PRO A 30 12.95 12.32 -9.99
CA PRO A 30 14.30 12.39 -10.54
C PRO A 30 14.72 13.83 -10.89
N GLY A 31 15.95 14.20 -10.53
CA GLY A 31 16.49 15.53 -10.77
C GLY A 31 15.93 16.63 -9.86
N GLN A 32 15.20 16.27 -8.81
CA GLN A 32 14.72 17.17 -7.78
C GLN A 32 15.46 16.96 -6.45
N VAL A 33 15.53 18.04 -5.68
CA VAL A 33 15.98 18.04 -4.28
C VAL A 33 15.01 18.90 -3.48
N LEU A 34 14.49 18.36 -2.38
CA LEU A 34 13.63 19.10 -1.46
C LEU A 34 14.41 19.44 -0.19
N LEU A 35 14.47 20.73 0.12
CA LEU A 35 15.04 21.26 1.34
C LEU A 35 13.88 21.54 2.30
N ALA A 36 13.82 20.82 3.41
CA ALA A 36 12.71 20.93 4.35
C ALA A 36 13.20 21.12 5.79
N GLY A 37 12.27 21.46 6.66
CA GLY A 37 12.51 21.52 8.10
C GLY A 37 12.82 20.15 8.69
N HIS A 38 13.52 20.13 9.83
CA HIS A 38 13.82 18.88 10.54
C HIS A 38 12.55 18.22 11.14
N GLU A 39 11.49 19.01 11.36
CA GLU A 39 10.25 18.54 11.98
C GLU A 39 9.31 17.85 10.99
N SER A 40 9.33 18.25 9.72
CA SER A 40 8.49 17.70 8.65
C SER A 40 9.01 18.11 7.27
N ASP A 41 8.79 17.25 6.28
CA ASP A 41 9.03 17.53 4.86
C ASP A 41 8.11 18.63 4.29
N THR A 42 7.05 18.97 5.02
CA THR A 42 6.08 20.04 4.71
C THR A 42 6.44 21.42 5.25
N PHE A 43 7.49 21.53 6.07
CA PHE A 43 7.90 22.78 6.70
C PHE A 43 9.12 23.42 6.02
N PRO A 44 9.28 24.75 6.11
CA PRO A 44 10.39 25.44 5.50
C PRO A 44 11.73 25.03 6.12
N PRO A 45 12.82 25.03 5.33
CA PRO A 45 14.15 24.74 5.82
C PRO A 45 14.65 25.82 6.78
N GLY A 46 15.37 25.40 7.83
CA GLY A 46 15.99 26.34 8.78
C GLY A 46 17.15 27.13 8.17
N GLU A 47 17.46 28.31 8.73
CA GLU A 47 18.53 29.19 8.24
C GLU A 47 19.93 28.53 8.23
N ALA A 48 20.19 27.60 9.15
CA ALA A 48 21.45 26.86 9.20
C ALA A 48 21.61 25.92 7.99
N LEU A 49 20.52 25.26 7.59
CA LEU A 49 20.49 24.42 6.39
C LEU A 49 20.72 25.26 5.15
N LEU A 50 19.98 26.36 5.00
CA LEU A 50 20.09 27.26 3.84
C LEU A 50 21.52 27.79 3.68
N ARG A 51 22.15 28.26 4.76
CA ARG A 51 23.54 28.74 4.71
C ARG A 51 24.53 27.65 4.29
N THR A 52 24.32 26.42 4.72
CA THR A 52 25.20 25.29 4.37
C THR A 52 25.02 24.88 2.91
N VAL A 53 23.77 24.82 2.45
CA VAL A 53 23.43 24.55 1.06
C VAL A 53 24.00 25.63 0.14
N GLU A 54 23.88 26.90 0.50
CA GLU A 54 24.46 28.02 -0.26
C GLU A 54 25.99 27.99 -0.25
N ALA A 55 26.62 27.69 0.89
CA ALA A 55 28.07 27.56 0.98
C ALA A 55 28.64 26.41 0.12
N SER A 56 27.84 25.39 -0.17
CA SER A 56 28.25 24.28 -1.06
C SER A 56 28.38 24.69 -2.53
N GLY A 57 27.68 25.76 -2.96
CA GLY A 57 27.57 26.18 -4.36
C GLY A 57 26.85 25.17 -5.28
N ALA A 58 26.41 24.02 -4.77
CA ALA A 58 25.83 22.94 -5.57
C ALA A 58 24.49 23.32 -6.22
N LEU A 59 23.79 24.32 -5.67
CA LEU A 59 22.48 24.75 -6.17
C LEU A 59 22.53 26.12 -6.87
N ASP A 60 23.72 26.63 -7.18
CA ASP A 60 23.89 27.95 -7.77
C ASP A 60 23.33 28.03 -9.19
N GLY A 61 22.46 29.02 -9.42
CA GLY A 61 21.80 29.22 -10.72
C GLY A 61 20.65 28.27 -11.02
N LEU A 62 20.37 27.29 -10.14
CA LEU A 62 19.22 26.40 -10.28
C LEU A 62 17.92 27.07 -9.86
N ARG A 63 16.81 26.58 -10.40
CA ARG A 63 15.47 27.13 -10.12
C ARG A 63 14.94 26.56 -8.82
N ARG A 64 14.50 27.45 -7.95
CA ARG A 64 13.86 27.15 -6.66
C ARG A 64 12.36 27.40 -6.78
N THR A 65 11.57 26.51 -6.23
CA THR A 65 10.11 26.58 -6.18
C THR A 65 9.69 26.19 -4.76
N GLU A 66 8.65 26.83 -4.23
CA GLU A 66 8.19 26.62 -2.86
C GLU A 66 6.75 26.09 -2.89
N PRO A 67 6.53 24.76 -2.88
CA PRO A 67 5.18 24.22 -2.70
C PRO A 67 4.71 24.53 -1.28
N ARG A 68 3.52 25.10 -1.15
CA ARG A 68 2.93 25.46 0.15
C ARG A 68 1.63 24.71 0.33
N TYR A 69 1.40 24.15 1.51
CA TYR A 69 0.09 23.59 1.80
C TYR A 69 -0.93 24.71 2.02
N LEU A 70 -2.17 24.48 1.57
CA LEU A 70 -3.32 25.31 1.90
C LEU A 70 -3.77 25.00 3.32
N MET A 71 -2.91 25.39 4.25
CA MET A 71 -3.03 25.13 5.68
C MET A 71 -2.40 26.30 6.44
N ASP A 72 -2.96 26.66 7.59
CA ASP A 72 -2.33 27.64 8.48
C ASP A 72 -1.10 27.03 9.19
N ASP A 73 -0.19 27.88 9.67
CA ASP A 73 1.02 27.47 10.41
C ASP A 73 0.73 27.08 11.90
N ASP A 74 -0.53 26.88 12.30
CA ASP A 74 -0.89 26.43 13.65
C ASP A 74 -0.59 24.93 13.80
N PRO A 75 0.34 24.52 14.67
CA PRO A 75 0.78 23.13 14.77
C PRO A 75 -0.22 22.19 15.44
N ASP A 76 -1.18 22.72 16.23
CA ASP A 76 -2.06 21.89 17.05
C ASP A 76 -3.40 21.61 16.35
N ASN A 77 -3.96 22.61 15.64
CA ASN A 77 -5.23 22.47 14.94
C ASN A 77 -5.36 23.49 13.80
N PRO A 78 -4.61 23.31 12.71
CA PRO A 78 -4.58 24.27 11.62
C PRO A 78 -5.90 24.29 10.87
N ARG A 79 -6.25 25.47 10.33
CA ARG A 79 -7.27 25.54 9.28
C ARG A 79 -6.67 24.99 8.00
N MET A 80 -7.38 24.13 7.31
CA MET A 80 -6.96 23.48 6.07
C MET A 80 -8.01 23.68 4.99
N ALA A 81 -7.59 23.97 3.77
CA ALA A 81 -8.46 23.93 2.60
C ALA A 81 -8.22 22.64 1.79
N GLY A 82 -9.32 21.96 1.47
CA GLY A 82 -9.35 20.73 0.70
C GLY A 82 -10.60 20.66 -0.16
N ARG A 83 -10.72 19.60 -0.97
CA ARG A 83 -11.96 19.36 -1.74
C ARG A 83 -13.06 18.84 -0.81
N GLU A 84 -14.31 19.13 -1.15
CA GLU A 84 -15.45 18.58 -0.42
C GLU A 84 -15.43 17.04 -0.45
N GLY A 85 -15.68 16.40 0.70
CA GLY A 85 -15.69 14.94 0.83
C GLY A 85 -14.31 14.26 0.93
N ASP A 86 -13.21 15.00 0.76
CA ASP A 86 -11.84 14.49 0.88
C ASP A 86 -11.14 15.05 2.13
N ASP A 87 -10.27 14.28 2.77
CA ASP A 87 -9.51 14.70 3.96
C ASP A 87 -8.13 15.29 3.61
N GLY A 88 -7.73 15.21 2.33
CA GLY A 88 -6.47 15.80 1.86
C GLY A 88 -6.50 17.33 1.78
N SER A 89 -5.32 17.91 1.89
CA SER A 89 -5.09 19.34 1.65
C SER A 89 -4.82 19.60 0.16
N LEU A 90 -4.61 20.86 -0.19
CA LEU A 90 -4.17 21.27 -1.51
C LEU A 90 -2.81 21.97 -1.42
N LEU A 91 -2.05 21.91 -2.49
CA LEU A 91 -0.82 22.68 -2.63
C LEU A 91 -1.06 23.99 -3.37
N ALA A 92 -0.20 24.97 -3.10
CA ALA A 92 -0.11 26.22 -3.80
C ALA A 92 1.29 26.41 -4.38
N ALA A 93 1.34 26.83 -5.65
CA ALA A 93 2.56 27.24 -6.33
C ALA A 93 2.42 28.68 -6.85
N ASP A 94 3.54 29.36 -7.05
CA ASP A 94 3.52 30.78 -7.44
C ASP A 94 3.12 31.00 -8.90
N THR A 95 3.56 30.12 -9.80
CA THR A 95 3.31 30.23 -11.23
C THR A 95 2.96 28.89 -11.89
N PRO A 96 2.30 28.87 -13.05
CA PRO A 96 2.11 27.63 -13.82
C PRO A 96 3.43 26.93 -14.16
N ALA A 97 4.51 27.68 -14.38
CA ALA A 97 5.84 27.13 -14.62
C ALA A 97 6.45 26.47 -13.37
N ASP A 98 6.08 26.93 -12.18
CA ASP A 98 6.43 26.25 -10.92
C ASP A 98 5.71 24.91 -10.81
N VAL A 99 4.43 24.87 -11.18
CA VAL A 99 3.67 23.61 -11.22
C VAL A 99 4.33 22.61 -12.15
N GLU A 100 4.66 23.00 -13.39
CA GLU A 100 5.38 22.14 -14.35
C GLU A 100 6.70 21.57 -13.79
N ARG A 101 7.45 22.40 -13.07
CA ARG A 101 8.70 22.00 -12.41
C ARG A 101 8.46 20.98 -11.31
N LEU A 102 7.45 21.21 -10.46
CA LEU A 102 7.10 20.32 -9.35
C LEU A 102 6.64 18.95 -9.86
N ILE A 103 5.79 18.92 -10.88
CA ILE A 103 5.26 17.66 -11.44
C ILE A 103 6.23 16.97 -12.41
N GLY A 104 7.34 17.62 -12.79
CA GLY A 104 8.36 17.08 -13.70
C GLY A 104 7.91 16.94 -15.15
N ARG A 105 6.80 17.57 -15.55
CA ARG A 105 6.23 17.50 -16.91
C ARG A 105 5.56 18.81 -17.31
N ARG A 106 5.40 19.00 -18.62
CA ARG A 106 4.64 20.15 -19.15
C ARG A 106 3.15 19.95 -18.94
N LEU A 107 2.46 21.04 -18.64
CA LEU A 107 1.01 21.07 -18.57
C LEU A 107 0.42 21.05 -19.99
N ASP A 108 -0.72 20.40 -20.14
CA ASP A 108 -1.47 20.46 -21.40
C ASP A 108 -2.22 21.80 -21.53
N PRO A 109 -2.70 22.18 -22.75
CA PRO A 109 -3.36 23.46 -22.95
C PRO A 109 -4.58 23.69 -22.06
N THR A 110 -5.30 22.63 -21.69
CA THR A 110 -6.47 22.70 -20.81
C THR A 110 -6.00 23.05 -19.40
N GLN A 111 -5.06 22.30 -18.84
CA GLN A 111 -4.46 22.55 -17.52
C GLN A 111 -3.83 23.95 -17.42
N ILE A 112 -3.14 24.40 -18.48
CA ILE A 112 -2.54 25.74 -18.57
C ILE A 112 -3.60 26.83 -18.49
N SER A 113 -4.79 26.62 -19.07
CA SER A 113 -5.87 27.61 -19.03
C SER A 113 -6.62 27.63 -17.70
N VAL A 114 -6.71 26.48 -17.01
CA VAL A 114 -7.41 26.36 -15.72
C VAL A 114 -6.71 27.15 -14.61
N LEU A 115 -5.37 27.04 -14.49
CA LEU A 115 -4.63 27.67 -13.38
C LEU A 115 -4.79 29.20 -13.32
N PRO A 116 -4.55 29.98 -14.40
CA PRO A 116 -4.70 31.44 -14.39
C PRO A 116 -6.15 31.90 -14.24
N ASN A 117 -7.12 31.06 -14.57
CA ASN A 117 -8.55 31.35 -14.43
C ASN A 117 -9.08 31.11 -13.00
N GLY A 118 -8.20 30.88 -12.03
CA GLY A 118 -8.59 30.63 -10.64
C GLY A 118 -8.97 29.18 -10.35
N GLY A 119 -8.59 28.25 -11.23
CA GLY A 119 -8.91 26.84 -11.09
C GLY A 119 -7.91 26.01 -10.30
N LEU A 120 -8.20 24.71 -10.23
CA LEU A 120 -7.45 23.69 -9.50
C LEU A 120 -6.97 22.59 -10.45
N LEU A 121 -5.73 22.12 -10.28
CA LEU A 121 -5.29 20.87 -10.88
C LEU A 121 -5.34 19.75 -9.84
N VAL A 122 -6.17 18.74 -10.08
CA VAL A 122 -6.36 17.60 -9.18
C VAL A 122 -5.50 16.43 -9.62
N TRP A 123 -4.86 15.72 -8.69
CA TRP A 123 -4.08 14.53 -9.03
C TRP A 123 -4.99 13.48 -9.70
N ALA A 124 -4.58 12.95 -10.85
CA ALA A 124 -5.39 11.99 -11.60
C ALA A 124 -5.69 10.68 -10.82
N HIS A 125 -4.94 10.41 -9.75
CA HIS A 125 -5.13 9.25 -8.87
C HIS A 125 -5.91 9.59 -7.59
N ALA A 126 -6.25 10.86 -7.36
CA ALA A 126 -7.06 11.25 -6.22
C ALA A 126 -8.49 10.69 -6.35
N PRO A 127 -9.18 10.41 -5.23
CA PRO A 127 -10.60 10.07 -5.24
C PRO A 127 -11.39 11.16 -5.99
N ASP A 128 -12.35 10.75 -6.83
CA ASP A 128 -13.20 11.67 -7.57
C ASP A 128 -12.44 12.68 -8.45
N ALA A 129 -11.28 12.29 -9.00
CA ALA A 129 -10.57 13.11 -9.97
C ALA A 129 -11.44 13.42 -11.21
N PRO A 130 -11.38 14.64 -11.75
CA PRO A 130 -12.29 15.07 -12.81
C PRO A 130 -12.04 14.31 -14.12
N THR A 131 -13.10 13.82 -14.75
CA THR A 131 -13.03 13.04 -16.01
C THR A 131 -13.42 13.84 -17.26
N GLY A 132 -13.79 15.12 -17.11
CA GLY A 132 -14.30 15.95 -18.20
C GLY A 132 -13.71 17.37 -18.20
N PRO A 133 -13.82 18.10 -19.33
CA PRO A 133 -13.22 19.43 -19.51
C PRO A 133 -13.96 20.56 -18.77
N ASP A 134 -15.24 20.36 -18.42
CA ASP A 134 -16.09 21.32 -17.71
C ASP A 134 -16.33 20.89 -16.26
N ALA A 135 -15.33 20.25 -15.64
CA ALA A 135 -15.42 19.83 -14.26
C ALA A 135 -15.25 21.03 -13.31
N HIS A 136 -16.05 21.04 -12.26
CA HIS A 136 -16.04 22.08 -11.24
C HIS A 136 -16.11 21.46 -9.85
N THR A 137 -15.40 22.07 -8.91
CA THR A 137 -15.40 21.64 -7.51
C THR A 137 -15.46 22.84 -6.57
N SER A 138 -16.00 22.64 -5.38
CA SER A 138 -15.96 23.61 -4.29
C SER A 138 -14.92 23.20 -3.27
N LEU A 139 -14.17 24.17 -2.76
CA LEU A 139 -13.19 23.95 -1.71
C LEU A 139 -13.81 24.24 -0.37
N VAL A 140 -13.53 23.39 0.61
CA VAL A 140 -14.00 23.56 1.98
C VAL A 140 -12.82 23.90 2.88
N VAL A 141 -13.03 24.89 3.75
CA VAL A 141 -12.08 25.22 4.82
C VAL A 141 -12.52 24.48 6.08
N ARG A 142 -11.67 23.62 6.61
CA ARG A 142 -11.92 22.83 7.82
C ARG A 142 -10.93 23.17 8.93
N GLN A 143 -11.33 22.88 10.16
CA GLN A 143 -10.46 22.90 11.34
C GLN A 143 -10.85 21.69 12.21
N GLY A 144 -9.99 20.67 12.23
CA GLY A 144 -10.38 19.32 12.64
C GLY A 144 -11.60 18.83 11.83
N ASP A 145 -12.57 18.21 12.50
CA ASP A 145 -13.79 17.68 11.86
C ASP A 145 -14.81 18.77 11.46
N LYS A 146 -14.54 20.04 11.75
CA LYS A 146 -15.50 21.13 11.56
C LYS A 146 -15.25 21.88 10.25
N VAL A 147 -16.27 21.94 9.39
CA VAL A 147 -16.29 22.83 8.22
C VAL A 147 -16.61 24.26 8.67
N LEU A 148 -15.71 25.20 8.32
CA LEU A 148 -15.84 26.63 8.63
C LEU A 148 -16.47 27.42 7.47
N GLY A 149 -16.27 26.98 6.23
CA GLY A 149 -16.80 27.63 5.04
C GLY A 149 -16.52 26.85 3.77
N SER A 150 -17.11 27.30 2.66
CA SER A 150 -16.91 26.75 1.32
C SER A 150 -16.70 27.89 0.32
N THR A 151 -15.87 27.67 -0.69
CA THR A 151 -15.74 28.56 -1.84
C THR A 151 -16.93 28.41 -2.79
N ALA A 152 -17.03 29.32 -3.76
CA ALA A 152 -17.80 29.07 -4.97
C ALA A 152 -17.14 27.94 -5.78
N GLU A 153 -17.89 27.39 -6.73
CA GLU A 153 -17.39 26.39 -7.68
C GLU A 153 -16.24 26.96 -8.51
N LEU A 154 -15.12 26.23 -8.53
CA LEU A 154 -13.90 26.54 -9.27
C LEU A 154 -13.75 25.54 -10.40
N PRO A 155 -13.23 25.94 -11.58
CA PRO A 155 -12.90 24.99 -12.63
C PRO A 155 -11.77 24.07 -12.15
N GLU A 156 -11.86 22.79 -12.46
CA GLU A 156 -10.82 21.81 -12.15
C GLU A 156 -10.43 20.97 -13.36
N ALA A 157 -9.18 20.50 -13.38
CA ALA A 157 -8.69 19.57 -14.37
C ALA A 157 -7.78 18.52 -13.74
N ALA A 158 -7.82 17.29 -14.26
CA ALA A 158 -6.94 16.24 -13.79
C ALA A 158 -5.52 16.46 -14.34
N VAL A 159 -4.53 16.21 -13.49
CA VAL A 159 -3.12 16.16 -13.87
C VAL A 159 -2.49 14.88 -13.34
N GLU A 160 -1.84 14.15 -14.23
CA GLU A 160 -1.11 12.95 -13.87
C GLU A 160 0.29 13.32 -13.40
N VAL A 161 0.64 12.87 -12.20
CA VAL A 161 1.91 13.15 -11.53
C VAL A 161 2.45 11.85 -11.00
N SER A 162 3.73 11.60 -11.27
CA SER A 162 4.43 10.43 -10.72
C SER A 162 4.32 10.41 -9.19
N PRO A 163 4.13 9.24 -8.57
CA PRO A 163 4.12 9.13 -7.12
C PRO A 163 5.43 9.61 -6.48
N ALA A 164 5.31 10.47 -5.46
CA ALA A 164 6.42 11.00 -4.68
C ALA A 164 5.92 11.41 -3.29
N GLU A 165 6.76 11.32 -2.25
CA GLU A 165 6.32 11.57 -0.87
C GLU A 165 5.98 13.04 -0.62
N TRP A 166 6.66 14.00 -1.26
CA TRP A 166 6.43 15.44 -1.04
C TRP A 166 5.00 15.92 -1.34
N ARG A 167 4.21 15.15 -2.10
CA ARG A 167 2.80 15.45 -2.40
C ARG A 167 1.82 14.64 -1.54
N THR A 168 2.31 13.85 -0.60
CA THR A 168 1.48 13.04 0.30
C THR A 168 0.60 13.95 1.16
N GLY A 169 -0.64 13.52 1.39
CA GLY A 169 -1.64 14.32 2.08
C GLY A 169 -2.17 15.51 1.27
N SER A 170 -1.84 15.61 -0.03
CA SER A 170 -2.45 16.57 -0.94
C SER A 170 -3.21 15.90 -2.08
N ASP A 171 -4.27 16.54 -2.55
CA ASP A 171 -5.13 16.04 -3.65
C ASP A 171 -4.98 16.84 -4.95
N GLY A 172 -4.27 17.95 -4.90
CA GLY A 172 -4.08 18.80 -6.05
C GLY A 172 -3.22 20.02 -5.76
N ILE A 173 -3.11 20.87 -6.78
CA ILE A 173 -2.32 22.09 -6.74
C ILE A 173 -3.04 23.24 -7.46
N MET A 174 -3.03 24.41 -6.85
CA MET A 174 -3.51 25.66 -7.45
C MET A 174 -2.46 26.76 -7.39
N LEU A 175 -2.77 27.93 -7.94
CA LEU A 175 -1.88 29.08 -7.82
C LEU A 175 -2.06 29.78 -6.48
N ARG A 176 -0.95 30.25 -5.89
CA ARG A 176 -0.95 31.07 -4.67
C ARG A 176 -1.82 32.31 -4.81
N ALA A 177 -1.80 32.94 -5.99
CA ALA A 177 -2.64 34.09 -6.28
C ALA A 177 -4.14 33.76 -6.16
N THR A 178 -4.55 32.57 -6.61
CA THR A 178 -5.93 32.06 -6.49
C THR A 178 -6.29 31.81 -5.04
N ALA A 179 -5.43 31.12 -4.28
CA ALA A 179 -5.65 30.85 -2.87
C ALA A 179 -5.83 32.14 -2.05
N ASN A 180 -4.97 33.13 -2.29
CA ASN A 180 -5.07 34.45 -1.66
C ASN A 180 -6.34 35.21 -2.05
N ALA A 181 -6.76 35.13 -3.32
CA ALA A 181 -7.99 35.79 -3.78
C ALA A 181 -9.26 35.18 -3.15
N LEU A 182 -9.20 33.91 -2.77
CA LEU A 182 -10.27 33.16 -2.12
C LEU A 182 -10.18 33.18 -0.58
N ASP A 183 -9.20 33.90 -0.01
CA ASP A 183 -8.94 33.95 1.45
C ASP A 183 -8.76 32.56 2.08
N LEU A 184 -8.12 31.64 1.35
CA LEU A 184 -7.83 30.29 1.83
C LEU A 184 -6.66 30.31 2.82
N PRO A 185 -6.68 29.44 3.85
CA PRO A 185 -5.51 29.25 4.71
C PRO A 185 -4.34 28.76 3.85
N ILE A 186 -3.17 29.36 4.01
CA ILE A 186 -1.96 29.01 3.27
C ILE A 186 -0.74 29.30 4.14
N GLN A 187 0.23 28.38 4.11
CA GLN A 187 1.47 28.52 4.86
C GLN A 187 2.22 29.77 4.40
N ALA A 188 2.78 30.52 5.36
CA ALA A 188 3.59 31.68 5.02
C ALA A 188 4.84 31.26 4.23
N HIS A 189 5.43 30.13 4.64
CA HIS A 189 6.60 29.51 4.03
C HIS A 189 6.43 28.00 3.95
N GLY A 190 6.83 27.41 2.83
CA GLY A 190 6.88 25.98 2.58
C GLY A 190 8.30 25.47 2.40
N PRO A 191 8.49 24.16 2.19
CA PRO A 191 9.79 23.60 1.84
C PRO A 191 10.27 24.14 0.48
N ILE A 192 11.57 24.07 0.22
CA ILE A 192 12.16 24.57 -1.03
C ILE A 192 12.50 23.40 -1.93
N MET A 193 11.77 23.27 -3.04
CA MET A 193 12.08 22.35 -4.12
C MET A 193 13.07 22.98 -5.09
N VAL A 194 14.17 22.29 -5.39
CA VAL A 194 15.15 22.67 -6.41
C VAL A 194 15.13 21.62 -7.51
N THR A 195 15.01 22.06 -8.76
CA THR A 195 14.91 21.16 -9.92
C THR A 195 16.09 21.30 -10.86
N GLY A 196 16.39 20.22 -11.59
CA GLY A 196 17.55 20.14 -12.49
C GLY A 196 18.86 19.81 -11.78
N VAL A 197 18.79 19.18 -10.60
CA VAL A 197 19.98 18.78 -9.82
C VAL A 197 20.44 17.40 -10.27
N PRO A 198 21.69 17.23 -10.76
CA PRO A 198 22.26 15.91 -11.03
C PRO A 198 22.35 15.05 -9.77
N ASP A 199 22.11 13.74 -9.87
CA ASP A 199 22.15 12.82 -8.72
C ASP A 199 23.47 12.86 -7.93
N THR A 200 24.59 13.08 -8.63
CA THR A 200 25.91 13.22 -7.98
C THR A 200 26.00 14.47 -7.11
N GLU A 201 25.41 15.58 -7.56
CA GLU A 201 25.37 16.84 -6.81
C GLU A 201 24.35 16.76 -5.67
N ALA A 202 23.20 16.12 -5.89
CA ALA A 202 22.21 15.87 -4.85
C ALA A 202 22.80 15.06 -3.68
N ARG A 203 23.53 13.97 -3.98
CA ARG A 203 24.22 13.17 -2.95
C ARG A 203 25.35 13.94 -2.28
N ALA A 204 26.13 14.70 -3.03
CA ALA A 204 27.21 15.53 -2.47
C ALA A 204 26.65 16.61 -1.53
N LEU A 205 25.50 17.19 -1.87
CA LEU A 205 24.81 18.17 -1.04
C LEU A 205 24.32 17.56 0.26
N GLN A 206 23.65 16.40 0.20
CA GLN A 206 23.21 15.68 1.40
C GLN A 206 24.41 15.33 2.29
N GLN A 207 25.52 14.86 1.71
CA GLN A 207 26.74 14.59 2.46
C GLN A 207 27.34 15.85 3.10
N ALA A 208 27.33 16.99 2.41
CA ALA A 208 27.82 18.26 2.97
C ALA A 208 26.99 18.73 4.17
N VAL A 209 25.67 18.49 4.15
CA VAL A 209 24.78 18.77 5.29
C VAL A 209 25.08 17.84 6.47
N VAL A 210 25.33 16.56 6.20
CA VAL A 210 25.75 15.59 7.24
C VAL A 210 27.12 15.96 7.82
N ASP A 211 28.08 16.34 6.99
CA ASP A 211 29.42 16.76 7.41
C ASP A 211 29.40 18.03 8.27
N ALA A 212 28.39 18.89 8.06
CA ALA A 212 28.10 20.05 8.89
C ALA A 212 27.38 19.71 10.21
N GLY A 213 27.13 18.42 10.49
CA GLY A 213 26.49 17.94 11.72
C GLY A 213 24.97 18.07 11.74
N MET A 214 24.33 18.25 10.58
CA MET A 214 22.87 18.33 10.45
C MET A 214 22.29 16.98 10.02
N ASP A 215 20.97 16.86 10.17
CA ASP A 215 20.24 15.66 9.76
C ASP A 215 20.21 15.52 8.23
N ALA A 216 20.52 14.32 7.74
CA ALA A 216 20.40 13.96 6.32
C ALA A 216 18.96 14.10 5.81
N GLY A 217 17.96 13.92 6.68
CA GLY A 217 16.55 14.07 6.35
C GLY A 217 16.13 15.49 6.00
N ALA A 218 16.96 16.50 6.30
CA ALA A 218 16.69 17.89 5.91
C ALA A 218 16.89 18.14 4.39
N VAL A 219 17.62 17.26 3.70
CA VAL A 219 17.82 17.28 2.25
C VAL A 219 17.32 15.97 1.66
N LEU A 220 16.09 16.01 1.15
CA LEU A 220 15.44 14.88 0.52
C LEU A 220 15.82 14.84 -0.96
N ILE A 221 16.37 13.71 -1.39
CA ILE A 221 16.86 13.48 -2.75
C ILE A 221 16.12 12.30 -3.37
N HIS A 222 16.15 12.20 -4.70
CA HIS A 222 15.58 11.04 -5.37
C HIS A 222 16.41 9.78 -5.08
N VAL A 223 15.80 8.81 -4.41
CA VAL A 223 16.32 7.46 -4.21
C VAL A 223 15.21 6.50 -4.59
N GLU A 224 15.51 5.55 -5.49
CA GLU A 224 14.56 4.50 -5.82
C GLU A 224 14.31 3.67 -4.54
N PRO A 225 13.04 3.48 -4.13
CA PRO A 225 12.72 2.70 -2.94
C PRO A 225 13.28 1.27 -3.07
N ASP A 226 13.90 0.78 -1.99
CA ASP A 226 14.31 -0.62 -1.94
C ASP A 226 13.08 -1.54 -2.06
N ASP A 227 13.25 -2.69 -2.73
CA ASP A 227 12.18 -3.70 -2.82
C ASP A 227 11.70 -4.06 -1.40
N PRO A 228 10.40 -3.93 -1.08
CA PRO A 228 9.90 -4.11 0.28
C PRO A 228 10.16 -5.53 0.77
N VAL A 229 11.06 -5.68 1.74
CA VAL A 229 11.34 -6.95 2.42
C VAL A 229 10.30 -7.11 3.53
N PRO A 230 9.42 -8.14 3.48
CA PRO A 230 8.37 -8.30 4.48
C PRO A 230 8.97 -8.48 5.88
N PRO A 231 8.49 -7.75 6.90
CA PRO A 231 8.98 -7.84 8.28
C PRO A 231 9.05 -9.29 8.77
N ALA A 232 10.16 -9.66 9.42
CA ALA A 232 10.37 -11.02 9.94
C ALA A 232 9.26 -11.47 10.92
N ALA A 233 8.63 -10.51 11.61
CA ALA A 233 7.47 -10.75 12.47
C ALA A 233 6.26 -11.29 11.69
N LEU A 234 6.03 -10.83 10.45
CA LEU A 234 4.94 -11.30 9.60
C LEU A 234 5.22 -12.69 9.04
N LEU A 235 6.47 -12.98 8.70
CA LEU A 235 6.87 -14.34 8.33
C LEU A 235 6.67 -15.30 9.51
N ALA A 236 6.99 -14.88 10.73
CA ALA A 236 6.80 -15.68 11.93
C ALA A 236 5.31 -15.96 12.23
N THR A 237 4.42 -14.97 12.08
CA THR A 237 2.97 -15.16 12.27
C THR A 237 2.37 -16.04 11.18
N ALA A 238 2.78 -15.87 9.92
CA ALA A 238 2.38 -16.73 8.82
C ALA A 238 2.78 -18.20 9.07
N VAL A 239 4.04 -18.44 9.47
CA VAL A 239 4.53 -19.78 9.84
C VAL A 239 3.75 -20.35 11.02
N GLY A 240 3.48 -19.54 12.06
CA GLY A 240 2.69 -19.95 13.22
C GLY A 240 1.28 -20.40 12.86
N LEU A 241 0.60 -19.66 11.97
CA LEU A 241 -0.75 -20.00 11.51
C LEU A 241 -0.77 -21.27 10.66
N VAL A 242 0.23 -21.48 9.80
CA VAL A 242 0.39 -22.73 9.05
C VAL A 242 0.56 -23.92 9.99
N LEU A 243 1.38 -23.79 11.04
CA LEU A 243 1.58 -24.85 12.03
C LEU A 243 0.30 -25.15 12.82
N LEU A 244 -0.45 -24.12 13.20
CA LEU A 244 -1.70 -24.26 13.95
C LEU A 244 -2.80 -24.92 13.09
N ALA A 245 -2.89 -24.53 11.83
CA ALA A 245 -3.69 -25.20 10.80
C ALA A 245 -3.31 -26.68 10.67
N LEU A 246 -2.02 -26.99 10.52
CA LEU A 246 -1.54 -28.37 10.38
C LEU A 246 -1.91 -29.21 11.62
N ALA A 247 -1.74 -28.65 12.82
CA ALA A 247 -2.09 -29.29 14.09
C ALA A 247 -3.59 -29.58 14.19
N ALA A 248 -4.44 -28.65 13.75
CA ALA A 248 -5.89 -28.83 13.73
C ALA A 248 -6.32 -29.96 12.76
N VAL A 249 -5.73 -30.03 11.56
CA VAL A 249 -5.97 -31.14 10.62
C VAL A 249 -5.55 -32.46 11.26
N LEU A 250 -4.33 -32.53 11.82
CA LEU A 250 -3.82 -33.72 12.50
C LEU A 250 -4.72 -34.19 13.63
N ALA A 251 -5.25 -33.26 14.43
CA ALA A 251 -6.20 -33.56 15.50
C ALA A 251 -7.53 -34.11 14.95
N ALA A 252 -8.07 -33.48 13.89
CA ALA A 252 -9.31 -33.93 13.24
C ALA A 252 -9.15 -35.33 12.62
N THR A 253 -8.05 -35.59 11.90
CA THR A 253 -7.77 -36.91 11.30
C THR A 253 -7.58 -37.99 12.38
N ARG A 254 -6.95 -37.66 13.51
CA ARG A 254 -6.84 -38.57 14.68
C ARG A 254 -8.20 -38.91 15.30
N SER A 255 -9.09 -37.93 15.40
CA SER A 255 -10.45 -38.15 15.91
C SER A 255 -11.25 -39.07 14.97
N GLN A 256 -11.21 -38.79 13.67
CA GLN A 256 -11.91 -39.60 12.67
C GLN A 256 -11.39 -41.04 12.58
N THR A 257 -10.06 -41.24 12.69
CA THR A 257 -9.50 -42.61 12.73
C THR A 257 -9.94 -43.41 13.96
N ARG A 258 -10.21 -42.77 15.11
CA ARG A 258 -10.79 -43.46 16.28
C ARG A 258 -12.24 -43.89 16.05
N ILE A 259 -13.05 -43.02 15.46
CA ILE A 259 -14.45 -43.32 15.13
C ILE A 259 -14.52 -44.44 14.09
N LEU A 260 -13.64 -44.38 13.10
CA LEU A 260 -13.58 -45.36 12.03
C LEU A 260 -13.21 -46.77 12.51
N ARG A 261 -12.31 -46.88 13.51
CA ARG A 261 -12.00 -48.17 14.15
C ARG A 261 -13.22 -48.83 14.80
N ARG A 262 -14.13 -48.04 15.39
CA ARG A 262 -15.38 -48.56 15.99
C ARG A 262 -16.36 -49.06 14.93
N TYR A 263 -16.43 -48.37 13.78
CA TYR A 263 -17.27 -48.81 12.65
C TYR A 263 -16.69 -50.05 11.94
N LEU A 264 -15.37 -50.14 11.80
CA LEU A 264 -14.72 -51.30 11.18
C LEU A 264 -14.94 -52.58 12.01
N ALA A 265 -14.89 -52.47 13.35
CA ALA A 265 -15.20 -53.59 14.25
C ALA A 265 -16.65 -54.09 14.10
N ARG A 266 -17.60 -53.19 13.82
CA ARG A 266 -19.00 -53.56 13.51
C ARG A 266 -19.18 -54.12 12.11
N LEU A 267 -18.41 -53.66 11.11
CA LEU A 267 -18.53 -54.14 9.73
C LEU A 267 -17.93 -55.55 9.54
N ILE A 268 -16.85 -55.87 10.26
CA ILE A 268 -16.24 -57.21 10.27
C ILE A 268 -17.23 -58.25 10.84
N ALA A 269 -18.03 -57.87 11.83
CA ALA A 269 -19.08 -58.72 12.39
C ALA A 269 -20.22 -59.05 11.41
N VAL A 270 -20.31 -58.35 10.27
CA VAL A 270 -21.36 -58.52 9.24
C VAL A 270 -20.84 -59.22 7.97
N GLY A 271 -19.55 -59.60 7.92
CA GLY A 271 -19.01 -60.46 6.86
C GLY A 271 -18.63 -59.74 5.55
N ILE A 272 -18.51 -58.41 5.56
CA ILE A 272 -18.05 -57.65 4.39
C ILE A 272 -16.51 -57.69 4.31
N PRO A 273 -15.90 -58.05 3.17
CA PRO A 273 -14.46 -58.08 3.02
C PRO A 273 -13.83 -56.68 3.18
N PRO A 274 -12.75 -56.55 3.97
CA PRO A 274 -12.17 -55.26 4.39
C PRO A 274 -11.60 -54.42 3.23
N SER A 275 -11.35 -55.03 2.07
CA SER A 275 -10.82 -54.36 0.88
C SER A 275 -11.81 -53.36 0.25
N ARG A 276 -13.12 -53.68 0.19
CA ARG A 276 -14.13 -52.77 -0.39
C ARG A 276 -14.48 -51.62 0.55
N ALA A 277 -14.55 -51.86 1.85
CA ALA A 277 -14.78 -50.82 2.84
C ALA A 277 -13.64 -49.77 2.81
N ARG A 278 -12.39 -50.23 2.67
CA ARG A 278 -11.21 -49.37 2.55
C ARG A 278 -11.23 -48.48 1.30
N GLN A 279 -11.73 -48.99 0.17
CA GLN A 279 -11.81 -48.22 -1.08
C GLN A 279 -12.87 -47.11 -1.01
N VAL A 280 -14.02 -47.39 -0.41
CA VAL A 280 -15.08 -46.37 -0.20
C VAL A 280 -14.60 -45.26 0.73
N LEU A 281 -13.89 -45.62 1.80
CA LEU A 281 -13.31 -44.65 2.74
C LEU A 281 -12.21 -43.78 2.11
N LEU A 282 -11.35 -44.37 1.28
CA LEU A 282 -10.34 -43.63 0.53
C LEU A 282 -10.97 -42.67 -0.49
N CYS A 283 -12.03 -43.09 -1.19
CA CYS A 283 -12.77 -42.20 -2.10
C CYS A 283 -13.45 -41.06 -1.35
N GLN A 284 -14.10 -41.34 -0.21
CA GLN A 284 -14.77 -40.31 0.57
C GLN A 284 -13.79 -39.26 1.12
N HIS A 285 -12.62 -39.69 1.62
CA HIS A 285 -11.56 -38.75 2.03
C HIS A 285 -10.98 -37.99 0.85
N GLY A 286 -10.76 -38.65 -0.30
CA GLY A 286 -10.29 -37.98 -1.51
C GLY A 286 -11.24 -36.88 -1.98
N ILE A 287 -12.55 -37.15 -1.99
CA ILE A 287 -13.59 -36.17 -2.35
C ILE A 287 -13.64 -35.03 -1.34
N LEU A 288 -13.57 -35.33 -0.04
CA LEU A 288 -13.67 -34.31 1.01
C LEU A 288 -12.44 -33.38 1.01
N VAL A 289 -11.26 -33.91 0.72
CA VAL A 289 -10.03 -33.13 0.48
C VAL A 289 -10.20 -32.28 -0.79
N ALA A 290 -10.61 -32.87 -1.91
CA ALA A 290 -10.78 -32.14 -3.17
C ALA A 290 -11.79 -30.98 -3.04
N VAL A 291 -12.94 -31.21 -2.40
CA VAL A 291 -13.96 -30.18 -2.17
C VAL A 291 -13.46 -29.10 -1.23
N SER A 292 -12.72 -29.47 -0.18
CA SER A 292 -12.15 -28.49 0.76
C SER A 292 -11.07 -27.62 0.09
N THR A 293 -10.24 -28.20 -0.77
CA THR A 293 -9.24 -27.48 -1.55
C THR A 293 -9.88 -26.54 -2.56
N LEU A 294 -10.91 -27.01 -3.28
CA LEU A 294 -11.65 -26.20 -4.24
C LEU A 294 -12.34 -25.01 -3.57
N LEU A 295 -12.96 -25.25 -2.41
CA LEU A 295 -13.62 -24.21 -1.63
C LEU A 295 -12.61 -23.21 -1.04
N GLY A 296 -11.46 -23.68 -0.58
CA GLY A 296 -10.36 -22.83 -0.10
C GLY A 296 -9.79 -21.94 -1.22
N LEU A 297 -9.62 -22.49 -2.42
CA LEU A 297 -9.21 -21.73 -3.60
C LEU A 297 -10.24 -20.65 -3.95
N LEU A 298 -11.52 -20.99 -3.96
CA LEU A 298 -12.60 -20.04 -4.26
C LEU A 298 -12.62 -18.87 -3.26
N ILE A 299 -12.52 -19.17 -1.96
CA ILE A 299 -12.55 -18.17 -0.89
C ILE A 299 -11.31 -17.28 -0.89
N ALA A 300 -10.14 -17.77 -1.34
CA ALA A 300 -8.93 -16.96 -1.42
C ALA A 300 -8.90 -16.09 -2.68
N VAL A 301 -9.33 -16.63 -3.83
CA VAL A 301 -9.20 -15.95 -5.13
C VAL A 301 -10.26 -14.87 -5.30
N ILE A 302 -11.52 -15.13 -4.94
CA ILE A 302 -12.62 -14.19 -5.21
C ILE A 302 -12.46 -12.84 -4.49
N PRO A 303 -12.20 -12.77 -3.18
CA PRO A 303 -12.01 -11.49 -2.49
C PRO A 303 -10.79 -10.74 -3.03
N THR A 304 -9.72 -11.45 -3.37
CA THR A 304 -8.48 -10.87 -3.93
C THR A 304 -8.72 -10.21 -5.28
N VAL A 305 -9.51 -10.84 -6.16
CA VAL A 305 -9.87 -10.29 -7.47
C VAL A 305 -10.81 -9.09 -7.33
N VAL A 306 -11.77 -9.15 -6.40
CA VAL A 306 -12.69 -8.03 -6.10
C VAL A 306 -11.90 -6.82 -5.57
N LEU A 307 -10.97 -7.03 -4.64
CA LEU A 307 -10.16 -5.96 -4.07
C LEU A 307 -9.24 -5.30 -5.11
N ALA A 308 -8.63 -6.10 -5.98
CA ALA A 308 -7.79 -5.60 -7.08
C ALA A 308 -8.58 -4.77 -8.12
N SER A 309 -9.89 -4.97 -8.22
CA SER A 309 -10.75 -4.22 -9.15
C SER A 309 -11.27 -2.89 -8.58
N GLN A 310 -11.24 -2.69 -7.26
CA GLN A 310 -11.74 -1.48 -6.60
C GLN A 310 -10.66 -0.46 -6.29
N ILE A 311 -9.38 -0.88 -6.21
CA ILE A 311 -8.26 0.01 -5.85
C ILE A 311 -7.41 0.28 -7.11
N SER A 312 -7.47 1.52 -7.61
CA SER A 312 -6.60 2.00 -8.69
C SER A 312 -5.13 1.97 -8.24
N GLY A 313 -4.25 1.29 -8.99
CA GLY A 313 -2.81 1.17 -8.68
C GLY A 313 -2.38 -0.15 -8.00
N PHE A 314 -3.28 -1.10 -7.79
CA PHE A 314 -2.98 -2.36 -7.12
C PHE A 314 -2.20 -3.34 -8.02
N VAL A 315 -0.86 -3.40 -7.87
CA VAL A 315 -0.03 -4.42 -8.53
C VAL A 315 -0.15 -5.75 -7.78
N LEU A 316 -0.98 -6.66 -8.31
CA LEU A 316 -1.21 -8.00 -7.79
C LEU A 316 0.03 -8.89 -7.95
N SER A 317 0.99 -8.80 -7.03
CA SER A 317 2.10 -9.76 -6.94
C SER A 317 1.64 -10.99 -6.16
N VAL A 318 0.96 -11.93 -6.83
CA VAL A 318 0.63 -13.22 -6.21
C VAL A 318 1.94 -14.00 -6.01
N PRO A 319 2.34 -14.37 -4.78
CA PRO A 319 3.56 -15.12 -4.55
C PRO A 319 3.35 -16.61 -4.94
N TRP A 320 3.39 -16.86 -6.25
CA TRP A 320 3.12 -18.17 -6.87
C TRP A 320 3.97 -19.29 -6.28
N TRP A 321 5.20 -19.00 -5.89
CA TRP A 321 6.08 -19.96 -5.23
C TRP A 321 5.57 -20.39 -3.86
N GLN A 322 5.08 -19.44 -3.05
CA GLN A 322 4.52 -19.73 -1.72
C GLN A 322 3.22 -20.53 -1.84
N MET A 323 2.36 -20.17 -2.79
CA MET A 323 1.16 -20.94 -3.14
C MET A 323 1.52 -22.37 -3.59
N GLY A 324 2.57 -22.51 -4.41
CA GLY A 324 3.08 -23.81 -4.86
C GLY A 324 3.61 -24.69 -3.72
N VAL A 325 4.39 -24.11 -2.80
CA VAL A 325 4.92 -24.82 -1.63
C VAL A 325 3.79 -25.24 -0.68
N LEU A 326 2.80 -24.38 -0.46
CA LEU A 326 1.64 -24.71 0.38
C LEU A 326 0.82 -25.84 -0.24
N ALA A 327 0.56 -25.77 -1.55
CA ALA A 327 -0.13 -26.82 -2.28
C ALA A 327 0.63 -28.15 -2.20
N ALA A 328 1.94 -28.13 -2.45
CA ALA A 328 2.79 -29.32 -2.39
C ALA A 328 2.82 -29.94 -0.98
N ALA A 329 2.94 -29.12 0.07
CA ALA A 329 2.92 -29.57 1.47
C ALA A 329 1.57 -30.21 1.85
N THR A 330 0.47 -29.63 1.37
CA THR A 330 -0.88 -30.14 1.64
C THR A 330 -1.11 -31.48 0.93
N TYR A 331 -0.70 -31.60 -0.33
CA TYR A 331 -0.79 -32.84 -1.10
C TYR A 331 0.12 -33.95 -0.54
N THR A 332 1.35 -33.61 -0.13
CA THR A 332 2.25 -34.58 0.50
C THR A 332 1.74 -35.04 1.87
N ALA A 333 1.18 -34.15 2.68
CA ALA A 333 0.57 -34.51 3.96
C ALA A 333 -0.65 -35.43 3.78
N ALA A 334 -1.52 -35.14 2.79
CA ALA A 334 -2.66 -35.98 2.45
C ALA A 334 -2.21 -37.37 1.95
N LEU A 335 -1.18 -37.42 1.11
CA LEU A 335 -0.59 -38.66 0.61
C LEU A 335 0.02 -39.48 1.76
N PHE A 336 0.79 -38.85 2.64
CA PHE A 336 1.39 -39.50 3.81
C PHE A 336 0.32 -40.07 4.75
N ALA A 337 -0.75 -39.32 5.01
CA ALA A 337 -1.87 -39.78 5.83
C ALA A 337 -2.58 -41.00 5.21
N ALA A 338 -2.76 -41.00 3.88
CA ALA A 338 -3.34 -42.13 3.15
C ALA A 338 -2.43 -43.37 3.19
N VAL A 339 -1.12 -43.19 2.99
CA VAL A 339 -0.12 -44.27 3.03
C VAL A 339 0.07 -44.84 4.44
N LEU A 340 0.13 -44.01 5.48
CA LEU A 340 0.23 -44.44 6.87
C LEU A 340 -1.01 -45.22 7.32
N SER A 341 -2.20 -44.78 6.88
CA SER A 341 -3.46 -45.49 7.15
C SER A 341 -3.47 -46.84 6.44
N ALA A 342 -2.98 -46.90 5.19
CA ALA A 342 -2.82 -48.14 4.43
C ALA A 342 -1.82 -49.13 5.07
N HIS A 343 -0.67 -48.65 5.55
CA HIS A 343 0.37 -49.48 6.15
C HIS A 343 -0.04 -50.04 7.50
N LYS A 344 -0.67 -49.24 8.37
CA LYS A 344 -1.12 -49.72 9.69
C LYS A 344 -2.20 -50.80 9.60
N LEU A 345 -3.01 -50.81 8.54
CA LEU A 345 -3.97 -51.88 8.29
C LEU A 345 -3.29 -53.21 7.92
N ARG A 346 -2.24 -53.17 7.08
CA ARG A 346 -1.46 -54.36 6.67
C ARG A 346 -0.74 -55.07 7.84
N VAL A 347 -0.20 -54.32 8.80
CA VAL A 347 0.54 -54.90 9.94
C VAL A 347 -0.36 -55.69 10.89
N THR A 348 -1.64 -55.33 10.98
CA THR A 348 -2.64 -56.07 11.79
C THR A 348 -3.12 -57.36 11.12
N GLU A 349 -3.16 -57.44 9.80
CA GLU A 349 -3.46 -58.70 9.09
C GLU A 349 -2.34 -59.74 9.29
N ALA A 350 -1.07 -59.31 9.31
CA ALA A 350 0.07 -60.20 9.51
C ALA A 350 0.26 -60.71 10.96
N ARG A 351 -0.48 -60.17 11.94
CA ARG A 351 -0.48 -60.63 13.34
C ARG A 351 -1.71 -61.46 13.73
N GLY A 352 -2.64 -61.67 12.79
CA GLY A 352 -3.89 -62.39 13.02
C GLY A 352 -3.95 -63.80 12.43
N THR A 353 -2.84 -64.31 11.89
CA THR A 353 -2.65 -65.70 11.45
C THR A 353 -1.79 -66.46 12.43
#